data_AF-A0A9D7NXS5-F1
#
_entry.id   AF-A0A9D7NXS5-F1
#
_cell.length_a   1.000
_cell.length_b   1.000
_cell.length_c   1.000
_cell.angle_alpha   90.00
_cell.angle_beta   90.00
_cell.angle_gamma   90.00
#
_symmetry.space_group_name_H-M   'P 1'
#
loop_
_entity.id
_entity.type
_entity.pdbx_description
1 polymer ?
#
loop_
_entity_poly.entity_id
_entity_poly.type
_entity_poly.pdbx_seq_one_letter_code
_entity_poly.pdbx_strand_id
1 'polypeptide(L)'
;MKQHYRITPQGRGPEPSDAEIARLADGKRLLYDYQRATRRPSQPIYRDPKAFLLLLLIVLIAWLVSGGFEKEQKDGLTVPEHIHPERPTEQP
;
A
#
# COMPACT_ATOMS: atom_id res chain seq x y z
N MET A 1 -7.87 -43.93 -15.19
CA MET A 1 -8.61 -43.58 -13.95
C MET A 1 -9.07 -42.12 -14.08
N LYS A 2 -10.37 -41.86 -14.14
CA LYS A 2 -10.94 -40.51 -14.32
C LYS A 2 -11.18 -39.89 -12.94
N GLN A 3 -10.59 -38.73 -12.66
CA GLN A 3 -10.81 -38.03 -11.39
C GLN A 3 -12.15 -37.28 -11.45
N HIS A 4 -13.05 -37.60 -10.51
CA HIS A 4 -14.36 -36.99 -10.38
C HIS A 4 -14.23 -35.80 -9.43
N TYR A 5 -14.36 -34.58 -9.95
CA TYR A 5 -14.29 -33.39 -9.11
C TYR A 5 -15.57 -33.24 -8.27
N ARG A 6 -15.40 -33.17 -6.95
CA ARG A 6 -16.47 -32.98 -5.98
C ARG A 6 -16.62 -31.48 -5.71
N ILE A 7 -17.56 -30.85 -6.40
CA ILE A 7 -17.97 -29.47 -6.13
C ILE A 7 -18.57 -29.45 -4.71
N THR A 8 -18.09 -28.54 -3.87
CA THR A 8 -18.18 -28.56 -2.40
C THR A 8 -19.60 -28.49 -1.82
N PRO A 9 -19.81 -28.95 -0.56
CA PRO A 9 -21.10 -29.10 0.10
C PRO A 9 -21.43 -27.93 1.04
N GLN A 10 -21.30 -26.68 0.59
CA GLN A 10 -22.15 -25.65 1.20
C GLN A 10 -23.49 -25.81 0.49
N GLY A 11 -24.44 -26.42 1.21
CA GLY A 11 -25.65 -27.03 0.66
C GLY A 11 -26.30 -26.16 -0.40
N ARG A 12 -26.95 -26.81 -1.39
CA ARG A 12 -27.85 -26.14 -2.33
C ARG A 12 -28.60 -25.06 -1.53
N GLY A 13 -28.23 -23.80 -1.74
CA GLY A 13 -29.11 -22.72 -1.40
C GLY A 13 -30.45 -22.98 -2.08
N PRO A 14 -31.53 -22.32 -1.65
CA PRO A 14 -32.80 -22.42 -2.37
C PRO A 14 -32.53 -22.33 -3.87
N GLU A 15 -33.00 -23.34 -4.62
CA GLU A 15 -32.85 -23.36 -6.06
C GLU A 15 -33.43 -22.03 -6.56
N PRO A 16 -32.66 -21.25 -7.32
CA PRO A 16 -33.07 -19.91 -7.67
C PRO A 16 -34.41 -20.00 -8.38
N SER A 17 -35.36 -19.15 -7.98
CA SER A 17 -36.66 -19.13 -8.61
C SER A 17 -36.50 -18.85 -10.11
N ASP A 18 -37.38 -19.37 -10.96
CA ASP A 18 -37.38 -19.06 -12.40
C ASP A 18 -37.33 -17.54 -12.68
N ALA A 19 -37.93 -16.74 -11.78
CA ALA A 19 -37.86 -15.29 -11.81
C ALA A 19 -36.45 -14.73 -11.54
N GLU A 20 -35.66 -15.36 -10.66
CA GLU A 20 -34.28 -15.00 -10.38
C GLU A 20 -33.35 -15.41 -11.52
N ILE A 21 -33.57 -16.60 -12.09
CA ILE A 21 -32.85 -17.09 -13.27
C ILE A 21 -33.09 -16.15 -14.45
N ALA A 22 -34.34 -15.74 -14.69
CA ALA A 22 -34.69 -14.79 -15.76
C ALA A 22 -34.02 -13.41 -15.56
N ARG A 23 -33.83 -12.95 -14.32
CA ARG A 23 -33.12 -11.69 -14.01
C ARG A 23 -31.63 -11.78 -14.27
N LEU A 24 -31.02 -12.95 -14.07
CA LEU A 24 -29.60 -13.21 -14.29
C LEU A 24 -29.28 -13.58 -15.75
N ALA A 25 -30.27 -14.08 -16.49
CA ALA A 25 -30.14 -14.47 -17.90
C ALA A 25 -30.15 -13.29 -18.89
N ASP A 26 -30.34 -12.05 -18.41
CA ASP A 26 -30.25 -10.86 -19.26
C ASP A 26 -28.79 -10.56 -19.66
N GLY A 27 -28.34 -11.22 -20.72
CA GLY A 27 -27.00 -11.05 -21.27
C GLY A 27 -26.72 -9.62 -21.75
N LYS A 28 -27.74 -8.83 -22.09
CA LYS A 28 -27.56 -7.43 -22.48
C LYS A 28 -27.16 -6.58 -21.28
N ARG A 29 -27.85 -6.79 -20.16
CA ARG A 29 -27.52 -6.14 -18.89
C ARG A 29 -26.14 -6.56 -18.40
N LEU A 30 -25.81 -7.85 -18.47
CA LEU A 30 -24.49 -8.35 -18.11
C LEU A 30 -23.38 -7.70 -18.94
N LEU A 31 -23.59 -7.57 -20.26
CA LEU A 31 -22.63 -6.91 -21.15
C LEU A 31 -22.50 -5.42 -20.85
N TYR A 32 -23.61 -4.72 -20.58
CA TYR A 32 -23.61 -3.31 -20.21
C TYR A 32 -22.86 -3.07 -18.89
N ASP A 33 -23.13 -3.88 -17.87
CA ASP A 33 -22.47 -3.80 -16.56
C ASP A 33 -20.98 -4.16 -16.67
N TYR A 34 -20.64 -5.18 -17.48
CA TYR A 34 -19.26 -5.53 -17.79
C TYR A 34 -18.53 -4.37 -18.49
N GLN A 35 -19.13 -3.78 -19.52
CA GLN A 35 -18.58 -2.64 -20.25
C GLN A 35 -18.43 -1.42 -19.33
N ARG A 36 -19.37 -1.19 -18.42
CA ARG A 36 -19.28 -0.11 -17.42
C ARG A 36 -18.14 -0.35 -16.44
N ALA A 37 -17.93 -1.59 -15.99
CA ALA A 37 -16.86 -1.96 -15.08
C ALA A 37 -15.47 -1.97 -15.75
N THR A 38 -15.39 -2.37 -17.02
CA THR A 38 -14.14 -2.35 -17.82
C THR A 38 -13.86 -1.02 -18.49
N ARG A 39 -14.84 -0.12 -18.58
CA ARG A 39 -14.59 1.28 -18.96
C ARG A 39 -13.70 1.90 -17.90
N ARG A 40 -12.42 1.98 -18.27
CA ARG A 40 -11.34 2.69 -17.59
C ARG A 40 -11.87 4.02 -17.03
N PRO A 41 -11.48 4.43 -15.82
CA PRO A 41 -11.83 5.76 -15.31
C PRO A 41 -11.47 6.78 -16.38
N SER A 42 -12.49 7.48 -16.89
CA SER A 42 -12.41 8.41 -18.03
C SER A 42 -11.43 9.56 -17.78
N GLN A 43 -11.08 9.79 -16.51
CA GLN A 43 -10.22 10.87 -16.11
C GLN A 43 -8.82 10.35 -15.80
N PRO A 44 -7.80 10.76 -16.57
CA PRO A 44 -6.42 10.48 -16.22
C PRO A 44 -6.08 11.16 -14.89
N ILE A 45 -5.16 10.58 -14.11
CA ILE A 45 -4.83 11.00 -12.74
C ILE A 45 -4.48 12.50 -12.66
N TYR A 46 -3.89 13.08 -13.71
CA TYR A 46 -3.54 14.51 -13.78
C TYR A 46 -4.75 15.45 -13.88
N ARG A 47 -5.95 14.94 -14.18
CA ARG A 47 -7.17 15.74 -14.33
C ARG A 47 -7.82 16.04 -12.98
N ASP A 48 -7.55 15.23 -11.96
CA ASP A 48 -7.97 15.51 -10.59
C ASP A 48 -6.86 16.28 -9.86
N PRO A 49 -7.06 17.57 -9.52
CA PRO A 49 -6.05 18.37 -8.86
C PRO A 49 -5.64 17.80 -7.49
N LYS A 50 -6.55 17.10 -6.79
CA LYS A 50 -6.27 16.49 -5.49
C LYS A 50 -5.39 15.26 -5.64
N ALA A 51 -5.68 14.40 -6.62
CA ALA A 51 -4.87 13.23 -6.91
C ALA A 51 -3.46 13.61 -7.40
N PHE A 52 -3.37 14.67 -8.21
CA PHE A 52 -2.09 15.22 -8.65
C PHE A 52 -1.27 15.78 -7.47
N LEU A 53 -1.88 16.55 -6.57
CA LEU A 53 -1.23 17.07 -5.36
C LEU A 53 -0.74 15.94 -4.45
N LEU A 54 -1.52 14.88 -4.28
CA LEU A 54 -1.11 13.70 -3.51
C LEU A 54 0.12 13.03 -4.14
N LEU A 55 0.10 12.84 -5.46
CA LEU A 55 1.23 12.24 -6.18
C LEU A 55 2.49 13.10 -6.06
N LEU A 56 2.35 14.42 -6.18
CA LEU A 56 3.44 15.37 -5.97
C LEU A 56 4.01 15.29 -4.55
N LEU A 57 3.15 15.20 -3.54
CA LEU A 57 3.56 15.05 -2.14
C LEU A 57 4.35 13.76 -1.92
N ILE A 58 3.91 12.64 -2.49
CA ILE A 58 4.60 11.35 -2.40
C ILE A 58 6.02 11.46 -3.00
N VAL A 59 6.14 12.08 -4.18
CA VAL A 59 7.44 12.30 -4.82
C VAL A 59 8.35 13.19 -3.95
N LEU A 60 7.79 14.24 -3.36
CA LEU A 60 8.55 15.15 -2.50
C LEU A 60 9.06 14.45 -1.22
N ILE A 61 8.22 13.63 -0.59
CA ILE A 61 8.61 12.82 0.57
C ILE A 61 9.70 11.83 0.15
N ALA A 62 9.51 11.10 -0.95
CA ALA A 62 10.50 10.15 -1.46
C ALA A 62 11.85 10.81 -1.77
N TRP A 63 11.83 12.03 -2.32
CA TRP A 63 13.04 12.81 -2.57
C TRP A 63 13.74 13.23 -1.27
N LEU A 64 12.99 13.72 -0.29
CA LEU A 64 13.53 14.10 1.02
C LEU A 64 14.15 12.91 1.75
N VAL A 65 13.43 11.79 1.75
CA VAL A 65 13.87 10.50 2.27
C VAL A 65 15.15 10.04 1.55
N SER A 66 15.22 10.14 0.22
CA SER A 66 16.41 9.78 -0.55
C SER A 66 17.65 10.63 -0.23
N GLY A 67 17.49 11.87 0.24
CA GLY A 67 18.61 12.76 0.59
C GLY A 67 18.94 12.83 2.09
N GLY A 68 18.04 12.34 2.96
CA GLY A 68 18.09 12.58 4.41
C GLY A 68 18.67 11.46 5.27
N PHE A 69 18.93 10.27 4.74
CA PHE A 69 19.33 9.12 5.56
C PHE A 69 20.81 9.07 6.00
N GLU A 70 21.62 10.10 5.74
CA GLU A 70 23.02 10.10 6.18
C GLU A 70 23.24 10.64 7.61
N LYS A 71 22.18 11.05 8.33
CA LYS A 71 22.34 11.80 9.58
C LYS A 71 21.52 11.24 10.74
N GLU A 72 21.80 10.00 11.18
CA GLU A 72 21.29 9.56 12.49
C GLU A 72 22.05 8.37 13.12
N GLN A 73 23.38 8.42 13.14
CA GLN A 73 24.16 7.47 13.95
C GLN A 73 25.39 8.10 14.60
N LYS A 74 25.21 9.23 15.32
CA LYS A 74 26.27 9.79 16.21
C LYS A 74 25.74 10.42 17.51
N ASP A 75 24.59 10.00 18.02
CA ASP A 75 24.09 10.45 19.33
C ASP A 75 24.19 9.35 20.38
N GLY A 76 25.29 8.59 20.35
CA GLY A 76 25.59 7.57 21.33
C GLY A 76 27.07 7.60 21.68
N LEU A 77 27.35 8.03 22.91
CA LEU A 77 28.62 7.84 23.64
C LEU A 77 29.70 8.94 23.49
N THR A 78 29.43 10.13 24.01
CA THR A 78 30.49 10.97 24.58
C THR A 78 30.69 10.58 26.04
N VAL A 79 31.60 9.63 26.30
CA VAL A 79 32.17 9.45 27.65
C VAL A 79 33.00 10.69 27.95
N PRO A 80 32.74 11.46 29.02
CA PRO A 80 33.62 12.56 29.38
C PRO A 80 34.94 11.99 29.92
N GLU A 81 35.93 11.92 29.05
CA GLU A 81 37.34 11.72 29.39
C GLU A 81 37.89 13.00 30.03
N HIS A 82 37.50 13.27 31.28
CA HIS A 82 38.25 14.18 32.14
C HIS A 82 39.29 13.36 32.90
N ILE A 83 40.41 13.09 32.23
CA ILE A 83 41.66 12.74 32.89
C ILE A 83 42.16 14.00 33.59
N HIS A 84 42.21 13.95 34.92
CA HIS A 84 42.87 14.93 35.77
C HIS A 84 44.34 14.50 35.89
N PRO A 85 45.33 15.21 35.31
CA PRO A 85 46.72 14.98 35.64
C PRO A 85 47.08 15.80 36.88
N GLU A 86 46.79 15.27 38.06
CA GLU A 86 47.51 15.68 39.27
C GLU A 86 48.92 15.06 39.17
N ARG A 87 49.92 15.90 38.89
CA ARG A 87 51.31 15.61 39.26
C ARG A 87 51.98 16.84 39.87
N PRO A 88 52.89 16.61 40.85
CA PRO A 88 53.12 17.51 41.97
C PRO A 88 54.06 18.65 41.62
N THR A 89 53.82 19.81 42.21
CA THR A 89 54.80 20.89 42.35
C THR A 89 55.97 20.42 43.21
N GLU A 90 57.08 20.05 42.58
CA GLU A 90 58.42 20.18 43.16
C GLU A 90 59.15 21.33 42.45
N GLN A 91 59.45 22.38 43.22
CA GLN A 91 60.47 23.40 42.97
C GLN A 91 60.95 23.91 44.34
N PRO A 92 62.17 24.45 44.46
CA PRO A 92 63.42 24.20 43.71
C PRO A 92 64.49 23.46 44.53
#